data_AF-A0A3D0FRE5-F1
#
_entry.id   AF-A0A3D0FRE5-F1
#
_cell.length_a   1.000
_cell.length_b   1.000
_cell.length_c   1.000
_cell.angle_alpha   90.00
_cell.angle_beta   90.00
_cell.angle_gamma   90.00
#
_symmetry.space_group_name_H-M   'P 1'
#
loop_
_entity.id
_entity.type
_entity.pdbx_description
1 polymer ?
#
loop_
_entity_poly.entity_id
_entity_poly.type
_entity_poly.pdbx_seq_one_letter_code
_entity_poly.pdbx_strand_id
1 'polypeptide(L)'
;MTEPQVTVGIMFEPKIEFKLNGLFICNNLKIEGPQTVNFCNGKIEWMGDLFEELLFEPEDRQNDSFELIGVTIGINFHWERKENQTFRGSLKFIVENEKITAINIIEVEEYLTSVISSEMSATASLELLKAHAVISRSWLMAQIQKNRDISNSQKIYSTVHDTPRELIKWYDREDHIRFDICADDHCQRYQGITRASTEIVKDAIAQTRG
;
A
#
# COMPACT_ATOMS: atom_id res chain seq x y z
N MET A 1 17.79 -11.64 -10.10
CA MET A 1 16.52 -10.96 -10.41
C MET A 1 16.39 -9.79 -9.46
N THR A 2 15.91 -8.65 -9.93
CA THR A 2 15.53 -7.52 -9.08
C THR A 2 14.31 -7.89 -8.26
N GLU A 3 14.27 -7.47 -7.01
CA GLU A 3 13.11 -7.67 -6.13
C GLU A 3 11.89 -6.96 -6.72
N PRO A 4 10.70 -7.59 -6.75
CA PRO A 4 9.48 -6.93 -7.22
C PRO A 4 9.03 -5.84 -6.25
N GLN A 5 8.37 -4.82 -6.79
CA GLN A 5 7.66 -3.81 -6.01
C GLN A 5 6.17 -4.09 -5.97
N VAL A 6 5.53 -3.63 -4.91
CA VAL A 6 4.07 -3.62 -4.72
C VAL A 6 3.57 -2.18 -4.60
N THR A 7 2.38 -1.93 -5.14
CA THR A 7 1.64 -0.68 -4.94
C THR A 7 0.51 -0.89 -3.93
N VAL A 8 0.55 -0.17 -2.80
CA VAL A 8 -0.37 -0.34 -1.68
C VAL A 8 -1.21 0.92 -1.48
N GLY A 9 -2.52 0.84 -1.67
CA GLY A 9 -3.45 1.93 -1.36
C GLY A 9 -3.64 2.09 0.15
N ILE A 10 -3.34 3.26 0.70
CA ILE A 10 -3.33 3.50 2.16
C ILE A 10 -4.56 4.29 2.63
N MET A 11 -4.87 5.41 1.99
CA MET A 11 -6.00 6.25 2.38
C MET A 11 -6.58 7.00 1.18
N PHE A 12 -7.83 7.43 1.29
CA PHE A 12 -8.58 8.13 0.25
C PHE A 12 -9.38 9.30 0.84
N GLU A 13 -8.92 10.52 0.60
CA GLU A 13 -9.49 11.73 1.19
C GLU A 13 -9.48 12.89 0.16
N PRO A 14 -10.40 13.87 0.26
CA PRO A 14 -10.39 15.04 -0.61
C PRO A 14 -9.17 15.95 -0.36
N LYS A 15 -8.54 15.86 0.81
CA LYS A 15 -7.30 16.54 1.19
C LYS A 15 -6.43 15.56 1.96
N ILE A 16 -5.15 15.47 1.60
CA ILE A 16 -4.17 14.65 2.31
C ILE A 16 -3.01 15.52 2.77
N GLU A 17 -2.74 15.46 4.07
CA GLU A 17 -1.58 16.08 4.71
C GLU A 17 -0.54 14.99 4.97
N PHE A 18 0.72 15.28 4.65
CA PHE A 18 1.81 14.34 4.80
C PHE A 18 3.11 15.07 5.08
N LYS A 19 4.10 14.34 5.59
CA LYS A 19 5.42 14.89 5.89
C LYS A 19 6.49 13.99 5.28
N LEU A 20 7.40 14.58 4.52
CA LEU A 20 8.56 13.91 3.97
C LEU A 20 9.70 14.00 4.99
N ASN A 21 10.06 12.85 5.59
CA ASN A 21 11.14 12.72 6.55
C ASN A 21 12.40 12.25 5.81
N GLY A 22 13.10 13.20 5.19
CA GLY A 22 14.16 12.94 4.23
C GLY A 22 13.89 13.69 2.92
N LEU A 23 14.80 13.56 1.96
CA LEU A 23 14.72 14.30 0.70
C LEU A 23 14.05 13.46 -0.37
N PHE A 24 12.97 13.98 -0.95
CA PHE A 24 12.25 13.33 -2.03
C PHE A 24 12.34 14.13 -3.32
N ILE A 25 12.29 13.43 -4.45
CA ILE A 25 12.23 14.01 -5.79
C ILE A 25 10.80 13.85 -6.30
N CYS A 26 10.19 14.97 -6.70
CA CYS A 26 8.90 15.00 -7.39
C CYS A 26 8.95 16.08 -8.46
N ASN A 27 8.62 15.74 -9.71
CA ASN A 27 8.71 16.66 -10.86
C ASN A 27 10.05 17.40 -10.98
N ASN A 28 11.17 16.68 -10.77
CA ASN A 28 12.54 17.21 -10.73
C ASN A 28 12.83 18.23 -9.61
N LEU A 29 11.90 18.43 -8.68
CA LEU A 29 12.10 19.25 -7.48
C LEU A 29 12.50 18.35 -6.32
N LYS A 30 13.53 18.75 -5.58
CA LYS A 30 13.92 18.14 -4.31
C LYS A 30 13.13 18.82 -3.19
N ILE A 31 12.41 18.04 -2.40
CA ILE A 31 11.51 18.55 -1.37
C ILE A 31 11.51 17.65 -0.13
N GLU A 32 11.32 18.27 1.02
CA GLU A 32 11.24 17.63 2.34
C GLU A 32 10.20 18.33 3.22
N GLY A 33 9.94 17.77 4.40
CA GLY A 33 9.08 18.39 5.41
C GLY A 33 7.58 18.28 5.10
N PRO A 34 6.75 19.09 5.78
CA PRO A 34 5.28 19.02 5.66
C PRO A 34 4.79 19.46 4.28
N GLN A 35 3.85 18.71 3.73
CA GLN A 35 3.25 18.89 2.42
C GLN A 35 1.73 18.67 2.49
N THR A 36 1.02 19.15 1.47
CA THR A 36 -0.43 18.99 1.38
C THR A 36 -0.83 18.90 -0.08
N VAL A 37 -1.76 17.99 -0.37
CA VAL A 37 -2.42 17.86 -1.68
C VAL A 37 -3.93 17.98 -1.52
N ASN A 38 -4.59 18.65 -2.46
CA ASN A 38 -6.04 18.84 -2.46
C ASN A 38 -6.67 18.33 -3.76
N PHE A 39 -7.83 17.70 -3.67
CA PHE A 39 -8.63 17.38 -4.84
C PHE A 39 -9.21 18.68 -5.43
N CYS A 40 -9.00 18.90 -6.73
CA CYS A 40 -9.53 20.05 -7.44
C CYS A 40 -9.96 19.65 -8.86
N ASN A 41 -11.27 19.63 -9.12
CA ASN A 41 -11.86 19.38 -10.45
C ASN A 41 -11.31 18.15 -11.18
N GLY A 42 -11.20 17.01 -10.49
CA GLY A 42 -10.68 15.77 -11.06
C GLY A 42 -9.16 15.65 -11.09
N LYS A 43 -8.43 16.66 -10.59
CA LYS A 43 -6.97 16.71 -10.51
C LYS A 43 -6.47 16.87 -9.08
N ILE A 44 -5.17 16.70 -8.90
CA ILE A 44 -4.47 16.94 -7.64
C ILE A 44 -3.86 18.34 -7.70
N GLU A 45 -4.26 19.21 -6.80
CA GLU A 45 -3.59 20.49 -6.56
C GLU A 45 -2.42 20.27 -5.59
N TRP A 46 -1.22 20.72 -5.99
CA TRP A 46 -0.03 20.74 -5.15
C TRP A 46 0.80 21.98 -5.45
N MET A 47 1.15 22.74 -4.41
CA MET A 47 1.91 24.00 -4.53
C MET A 47 1.31 25.03 -5.52
N GLY A 48 -0.01 24.98 -5.74
CA GLY A 48 -0.72 25.88 -6.66
C GLY A 48 -0.85 25.37 -8.11
N ASP A 49 -0.20 24.26 -8.45
CA ASP A 49 -0.30 23.64 -9.77
C ASP A 49 -1.21 22.40 -9.74
N LEU A 50 -1.79 22.04 -10.90
CA LEU A 50 -2.70 20.90 -11.06
C LEU A 50 -2.03 19.73 -11.79
N PHE A 51 -2.17 18.53 -11.23
CA PHE A 51 -1.52 17.30 -11.70
C PHE A 51 -2.54 16.16 -11.86
N GLU A 52 -2.31 15.27 -12.84
CA GLU A 52 -3.08 14.02 -12.99
C GLU A 52 -2.65 12.97 -11.96
N GLU A 53 -1.34 12.92 -11.70
CA GLU A 53 -0.72 12.10 -10.67
C GLU A 53 0.53 12.81 -10.13
N LEU A 54 0.91 12.48 -8.90
CA LEU A 54 2.17 12.90 -8.29
C LEU A 54 2.93 11.68 -7.80
N LEU A 55 4.25 11.69 -7.97
CA LEU A 55 5.13 10.65 -7.46
C LEU A 55 6.31 11.31 -6.74
N PHE A 56 6.43 11.00 -5.46
CA PHE A 56 7.52 11.38 -4.60
C PHE A 56 8.44 10.18 -4.41
N GLU A 57 9.63 10.23 -5.00
CA GLU A 57 10.65 9.19 -4.87
C GLU A 57 11.71 9.61 -3.84
N PRO A 58 12.02 8.79 -2.82
CA PRO A 58 13.07 9.12 -1.85
C PRO A 58 14.45 9.12 -2.53
N GLU A 59 15.31 10.06 -2.13
CA GLU A 59 16.71 10.10 -2.57
C GLU A 59 17.51 8.97 -1.91
N ASP A 60 17.28 8.72 -0.62
CA ASP A 60 17.81 7.58 0.12
C ASP A 60 16.70 6.61 0.51
N ARG A 61 16.49 5.59 -0.32
CA ARG A 61 15.49 4.53 -0.06
C ARG A 61 15.65 3.81 1.29
N GLN A 62 16.85 3.79 1.87
CA GLN A 62 17.10 3.07 3.12
C GLN A 62 16.79 3.89 4.36
N ASN A 63 16.82 5.21 4.28
CA ASN A 63 16.71 6.08 5.45
C ASN A 63 15.54 7.06 5.35
N ASP A 64 15.17 7.47 4.15
CA ASP A 64 14.06 8.39 3.94
C ASP A 64 12.73 7.69 4.13
N SER A 65 11.78 8.42 4.68
CA SER A 65 10.42 7.96 4.94
C SER A 65 9.42 9.09 4.75
N PHE A 66 8.14 8.75 4.67
CA PHE A 66 7.07 9.74 4.68
C PHE A 66 6.01 9.36 5.71
N GLU A 67 5.43 10.36 6.36
CA GLU A 67 4.33 10.20 7.30
C GLU A 67 3.03 10.69 6.64
N LEU A 68 2.00 9.86 6.63
CA LEU A 68 0.64 10.26 6.27
C LEU A 68 -0.13 10.60 7.55
N ILE A 69 -0.80 11.76 7.55
CA ILE A 69 -1.51 12.27 8.72
C ILE A 69 -2.96 11.78 8.73
N GLY A 70 -3.39 11.23 9.85
CA GLY A 70 -4.78 10.84 10.06
C GLY A 70 -5.26 9.69 9.18
N VAL A 71 -4.43 8.66 8.99
CA VAL A 71 -4.80 7.42 8.30
C VAL A 71 -5.88 6.69 9.09
N THR A 72 -6.99 6.36 8.45
CA THR A 72 -8.09 5.60 9.07
C THR A 72 -7.70 4.12 9.20
N ILE A 73 -7.87 3.56 10.40
CA ILE A 73 -7.64 2.14 10.69
C ILE A 73 -8.98 1.52 11.11
N GLY A 74 -9.31 0.34 10.56
CA GLY A 74 -10.54 -0.38 10.89
C GLY A 74 -11.75 0.23 10.19
N ILE A 75 -11.62 0.49 8.89
CA ILE A 75 -12.66 1.16 8.09
C ILE A 75 -13.96 0.34 8.18
N ASN A 76 -15.07 1.00 8.53
CA ASN A 76 -16.38 0.39 8.74
C ASN A 76 -16.49 -0.55 9.95
N PHE A 77 -15.55 -0.51 10.90
CA PHE A 77 -15.66 -1.22 12.17
C PHE A 77 -15.96 -0.26 13.34
N HIS A 78 -16.53 -0.79 14.42
CA HIS A 78 -16.89 0.00 15.62
C HIS A 78 -15.67 0.57 16.38
N TRP A 79 -14.45 0.15 16.03
CA TRP A 79 -13.19 0.61 16.62
C TRP A 79 -12.40 1.51 15.66
N GLU A 80 -13.03 2.00 14.58
CA GLU A 80 -12.44 2.90 13.60
C GLU A 80 -11.75 4.10 14.30
N ARG A 81 -10.50 4.37 13.92
CA ARG A 81 -9.73 5.49 14.46
C ARG A 81 -8.78 6.06 13.42
N LYS A 82 -8.35 7.31 13.64
CA LYS A 82 -7.30 7.95 12.85
C LYS A 82 -5.97 7.93 13.59
N GLU A 83 -4.90 7.57 12.90
CA GLU A 83 -3.54 7.50 13.42
C GLU A 83 -2.57 7.98 12.35
N ASN A 84 -1.49 8.66 12.73
CA ASN A 84 -0.42 8.97 11.79
C ASN A 84 0.40 7.72 11.52
N GLN A 85 0.71 7.46 10.26
CA GLN A 85 1.51 6.31 9.88
C GLN A 85 2.70 6.71 9.03
N THR A 86 3.86 6.14 9.32
CA THR A 86 5.13 6.42 8.65
C THR A 86 5.52 5.23 7.80
N PHE A 87 5.90 5.48 6.56
CA PHE A 87 6.20 4.49 5.55
C PHE A 87 7.54 4.77 4.88
N ARG A 88 8.14 3.74 4.31
CA ARG A 88 9.31 3.84 3.44
C ARG A 88 8.91 3.61 1.99
N GLY A 89 9.84 3.81 1.08
CA GLY A 89 9.57 3.74 -0.36
C GLY A 89 8.97 5.03 -0.91
N SER A 90 8.35 4.94 -2.09
CA SER A 90 7.82 6.10 -2.79
C SER A 90 6.35 6.35 -2.43
N LEU A 91 5.95 7.61 -2.47
CA LEU A 91 4.56 8.03 -2.24
C LEU A 91 3.98 8.52 -3.56
N LYS A 92 2.93 7.85 -4.03
CA LYS A 92 2.18 8.21 -5.23
C LYS A 92 0.79 8.71 -4.84
N PHE A 93 0.31 9.74 -5.53
CA PHE A 93 -1.06 10.21 -5.44
C PHE A 93 -1.77 10.09 -6.77
N ILE A 94 -3.01 9.64 -6.72
CA ILE A 94 -3.91 9.56 -7.88
C ILE A 94 -5.31 10.05 -7.48
N VAL A 95 -6.14 10.38 -8.47
CA VAL A 95 -7.56 10.67 -8.25
C VAL A 95 -8.41 9.44 -8.58
N GLU A 96 -9.29 9.07 -7.64
CA GLU A 96 -10.33 8.04 -7.81
C GLU A 96 -11.58 8.45 -7.03
N ASN A 97 -12.77 8.23 -7.61
CA ASN A 97 -14.06 8.49 -6.94
C ASN A 97 -14.14 9.89 -6.28
N GLU A 98 -13.70 10.92 -6.99
CA GLU A 98 -13.68 12.33 -6.54
C GLU A 98 -12.84 12.59 -5.26
N LYS A 99 -11.90 11.69 -4.95
CA LYS A 99 -10.94 11.82 -3.84
C LYS A 99 -9.52 11.58 -4.32
N ILE A 100 -8.55 11.97 -3.51
CA ILE A 100 -7.15 11.60 -3.70
C ILE A 100 -6.90 10.29 -2.98
N THR A 101 -6.33 9.31 -3.68
CA THR A 101 -5.80 8.08 -3.09
C THR A 101 -4.29 8.20 -2.89
N ALA A 102 -3.82 7.99 -1.66
CA ALA A 102 -2.39 7.84 -1.37
C ALA A 102 -1.97 6.38 -1.54
N ILE A 103 -0.94 6.15 -2.35
CA ILE A 103 -0.40 4.84 -2.68
C ILE A 103 1.06 4.80 -2.31
N ASN A 104 1.48 3.79 -1.54
CA ASN A 104 2.88 3.51 -1.30
C ASN A 104 3.43 2.52 -2.32
N ILE A 105 4.59 2.82 -2.90
CA ILE A 105 5.34 1.92 -3.78
C ILE A 105 6.59 1.47 -3.02
N ILE A 106 6.65 0.18 -2.72
CA ILE A 106 7.68 -0.38 -1.83
C ILE A 106 8.14 -1.77 -2.31
N GLU A 107 9.33 -2.16 -1.89
CA GLU A 107 9.86 -3.51 -2.14
C GLU A 107 9.09 -4.54 -1.31
N VAL A 108 8.86 -5.73 -1.88
CA VAL A 108 8.01 -6.77 -1.28
C VAL A 108 8.50 -7.23 0.08
N GLU A 109 9.81 -7.39 0.29
CA GLU A 109 10.37 -7.86 1.56
C GLU A 109 10.24 -6.80 2.66
N GLU A 110 10.32 -5.52 2.30
CA GLU A 110 10.08 -4.42 3.24
C GLU A 110 8.59 -4.30 3.60
N TYR A 111 7.69 -4.47 2.62
CA TYR A 111 6.25 -4.60 2.86
C TYR A 111 5.94 -5.73 3.84
N LEU A 112 6.49 -6.93 3.62
CA LEU A 112 6.26 -8.10 4.47
C LEU A 112 6.75 -7.89 5.90
N THR A 113 7.82 -7.11 6.09
CA THR A 113 8.33 -6.75 7.42
C THR A 113 7.28 -6.00 8.24
N SER A 114 6.57 -5.09 7.59
CA SER A 114 5.45 -4.36 8.20
C SER A 114 4.24 -5.27 8.46
N VAL A 115 3.84 -6.08 7.47
CA VAL A 115 2.68 -6.97 7.58
C VAL A 115 2.82 -7.96 8.72
N ILE A 116 3.95 -8.67 8.79
CA ILE A 116 4.15 -9.71 9.81
C ILE A 116 4.13 -9.08 11.22
N SER A 117 4.67 -7.88 11.37
CA SER A 117 4.69 -7.13 12.63
C SER A 117 3.32 -6.56 13.02
N SER A 118 2.40 -6.39 12.07
CA SER A 118 1.10 -5.76 12.26
C SER A 118 -0.05 -6.76 12.44
N GLU A 119 0.05 -7.93 11.79
CA GLU A 119 -0.95 -8.99 11.83
C GLU A 119 -0.79 -9.92 13.05
N MET A 120 0.45 -10.19 13.45
CA MET A 120 0.73 -11.15 14.52
C MET A 120 1.75 -10.60 15.53
N SER A 121 1.75 -11.17 16.73
CA SER A 121 2.74 -10.81 17.75
C SER A 121 4.17 -11.02 17.24
N ALA A 122 4.98 -9.97 17.28
CA ALA A 122 6.39 -10.00 16.94
C ALA A 122 7.27 -10.85 17.91
N THR A 123 6.65 -11.43 18.95
CA THR A 123 7.26 -12.38 19.92
C THR A 123 6.93 -13.84 19.62
N ALA A 124 6.26 -14.13 18.50
CA ALA A 124 6.03 -15.49 18.03
C ALA A 124 7.34 -16.24 17.77
N SER A 125 7.27 -17.58 17.71
CA SER A 125 8.44 -18.40 17.38
C SER A 125 8.91 -18.13 15.95
N LEU A 126 10.23 -18.28 15.72
CA LEU A 126 10.83 -18.05 14.41
C LEU A 126 10.15 -18.86 13.30
N GLU A 127 9.86 -20.15 13.55
CA GLU A 127 9.22 -21.01 12.55
C GLU A 127 7.79 -20.58 12.21
N LEU A 128 7.05 -20.02 13.17
CA LEU A 128 5.73 -19.44 12.90
C LEU A 128 5.84 -18.16 12.08
N LEU A 129 6.83 -17.30 12.37
CA LEU A 129 7.11 -16.08 11.60
C LEU A 129 7.54 -16.41 10.16
N LYS A 130 8.34 -17.47 9.96
CA LYS A 130 8.72 -17.96 8.62
C LYS A 130 7.51 -18.46 7.84
N ALA A 131 6.66 -19.27 8.47
CA ALA A 131 5.43 -19.75 7.83
C ALA A 131 4.52 -18.57 7.43
N HIS A 132 4.37 -17.59 8.32
CA HIS A 132 3.62 -16.37 8.04
C HIS A 132 4.23 -15.58 6.86
N ALA A 133 5.55 -15.40 6.82
CA ALA A 133 6.23 -14.74 5.70
C ALA A 133 5.94 -15.41 4.36
N VAL A 134 6.06 -16.75 4.30
CA VAL A 134 5.83 -17.51 3.07
C VAL A 134 4.37 -17.41 2.61
N ILE A 135 3.41 -17.54 3.53
CA ILE A 135 1.97 -17.43 3.22
C ILE A 135 1.64 -16.03 2.70
N SER A 136 2.07 -14.99 3.42
CA SER A 136 1.83 -13.59 3.06
C SER A 136 2.44 -13.24 1.72
N ARG A 137 3.69 -13.64 1.46
CA ARG A 137 4.35 -13.41 0.17
C ARG A 137 3.64 -14.14 -0.96
N SER A 138 3.30 -15.41 -0.77
CA SER A 138 2.64 -16.22 -1.79
C SER A 138 1.30 -15.60 -2.19
N TRP A 139 0.52 -15.15 -1.21
CA TRP A 139 -0.74 -14.45 -1.45
C TRP A 139 -0.51 -13.13 -2.20
N LEU A 140 0.45 -12.31 -1.76
CA LEU A 140 0.76 -11.03 -2.39
C LEU A 140 1.15 -11.19 -3.86
N MET A 141 2.06 -12.12 -4.14
CA MET A 141 2.53 -12.39 -5.50
C MET A 141 1.40 -12.88 -6.40
N ALA A 142 0.45 -13.65 -5.87
CA ALA A 142 -0.75 -14.06 -6.60
C ALA A 142 -1.66 -12.87 -6.95
N GLN A 143 -1.81 -11.87 -6.06
CA GLN A 143 -2.56 -10.65 -6.37
C GLN A 143 -1.88 -9.80 -7.44
N ILE A 144 -0.57 -9.59 -7.32
CA ILE A 144 0.22 -8.84 -8.32
C ILE A 144 0.11 -9.52 -9.69
N GLN A 145 0.26 -10.85 -9.75
CA GLN A 145 0.16 -11.59 -11.00
C GLN A 145 -1.25 -11.50 -11.60
N LYS A 146 -2.30 -11.67 -10.77
CA LYS A 146 -3.69 -11.52 -11.19
C LYS A 146 -3.94 -10.14 -11.81
N ASN A 147 -3.48 -9.06 -11.16
CA ASN A 147 -3.71 -7.69 -11.66
C ASN A 147 -2.97 -7.44 -12.97
N ARG A 148 -1.76 -8.00 -13.15
CA ARG A 148 -1.05 -7.98 -14.43
C ARG A 148 -1.81 -8.72 -15.52
N ASP A 149 -2.34 -9.90 -15.22
CA ASP A 149 -3.10 -10.70 -16.18
C ASP A 149 -4.39 -10.00 -16.61
N ILE A 150 -5.12 -9.40 -15.66
CA ILE A 150 -6.32 -8.60 -15.95
C ILE A 150 -5.97 -7.43 -16.87
N SER A 151 -4.94 -6.64 -16.52
CA SER A 151 -4.47 -5.48 -17.31
C SER A 151 -4.07 -5.87 -18.72
N ASN A 152 -3.41 -7.02 -18.90
CA ASN A 152 -2.97 -7.52 -20.20
C ASN A 152 -4.12 -8.13 -21.03
N SER A 153 -5.14 -8.68 -20.40
CA SER A 153 -6.16 -9.48 -21.09
C SER A 153 -7.16 -8.67 -21.93
N GLN A 154 -7.27 -7.35 -21.73
CA GLN A 154 -8.29 -6.45 -22.32
C GLN A 154 -9.75 -6.95 -22.20
N LYS A 155 -10.00 -8.03 -21.45
CA LYS A 155 -11.31 -8.59 -21.20
C LYS A 155 -11.86 -7.99 -19.92
N ILE A 156 -13.16 -7.73 -19.90
CA ILE A 156 -13.89 -7.40 -18.67
C ILE A 156 -13.78 -8.62 -17.75
N TYR A 157 -12.97 -8.50 -16.71
CA TYR A 157 -12.90 -9.50 -15.65
C TYR A 157 -14.24 -9.50 -14.92
N SER A 158 -15.01 -10.58 -15.06
CA SER A 158 -16.28 -10.74 -14.35
C SER A 158 -16.06 -11.60 -13.12
N THR A 159 -16.35 -11.08 -11.94
CA THR A 159 -16.46 -11.91 -10.73
C THR A 159 -17.79 -12.63 -10.60
N VAL A 160 -18.72 -12.37 -11.52
CA VAL A 160 -20.04 -12.97 -11.52
C VAL A 160 -20.15 -13.91 -12.71
N HIS A 161 -20.43 -15.17 -12.41
CA HIS A 161 -20.92 -16.15 -13.37
C HIS A 161 -22.40 -16.35 -13.11
N ASP A 162 -23.23 -15.78 -13.98
CA ASP A 162 -24.68 -15.82 -13.88
C ASP A 162 -25.24 -16.61 -15.06
N THR A 163 -25.92 -17.72 -14.76
CA THR A 163 -26.72 -18.47 -15.71
C THR A 163 -28.11 -18.69 -15.12
N PRO A 164 -29.11 -19.08 -15.94
CA PRO A 164 -30.46 -19.36 -15.43
C PRO A 164 -30.55 -20.44 -14.33
N ARG A 165 -29.48 -21.21 -14.09
CA ARG A 165 -29.43 -22.28 -13.09
C ARG A 165 -28.41 -22.05 -11.98
N GLU A 166 -27.48 -21.12 -12.14
CA GLU A 166 -26.40 -20.92 -11.19
C GLU A 166 -25.94 -19.47 -11.16
N LEU A 167 -25.71 -18.97 -9.95
CA LEU A 167 -25.07 -17.69 -9.72
C LEU A 167 -23.84 -17.92 -8.84
N ILE A 168 -22.65 -17.67 -9.38
CA ILE A 168 -21.39 -17.70 -8.64
C ILE A 168 -20.86 -16.27 -8.61
N LYS A 169 -20.67 -15.71 -7.42
CA LYS A 169 -20.05 -14.41 -7.22
C LYS A 169 -18.79 -14.55 -6.38
N TRP A 170 -17.67 -14.11 -6.94
CA TRP A 170 -16.39 -14.02 -6.25
C TRP A 170 -16.27 -12.65 -5.60
N TYR A 171 -16.32 -12.60 -4.27
CA TYR A 171 -16.06 -11.38 -3.51
C TYR A 171 -14.56 -11.13 -3.39
N ASP A 172 -14.19 -9.91 -3.02
CA ASP A 172 -12.81 -9.48 -2.73
C ASP A 172 -11.84 -9.62 -3.92
N ARG A 173 -12.38 -9.47 -5.14
CA ARG A 173 -11.64 -9.61 -6.40
C ARG A 173 -11.72 -8.41 -7.35
N GLU A 174 -12.47 -7.36 -7.01
CA GLU A 174 -12.66 -6.16 -7.85
C GLU A 174 -12.20 -4.87 -7.17
N ASP A 175 -11.68 -4.96 -5.94
CA ASP A 175 -11.65 -3.82 -5.02
C ASP A 175 -10.57 -2.80 -5.37
N HIS A 176 -9.52 -3.22 -6.10
CA HIS A 176 -8.38 -2.38 -6.46
C HIS A 176 -8.07 -2.51 -7.95
N ILE A 177 -8.19 -1.40 -8.69
CA ILE A 177 -7.93 -1.35 -10.14
C ILE A 177 -6.63 -0.62 -10.44
N ARG A 178 -6.27 0.39 -9.63
CA ARG A 178 -5.14 1.29 -9.89
C ARG A 178 -3.93 1.07 -8.98
N PHE A 179 -4.00 0.07 -8.10
CA PHE A 179 -2.93 -0.39 -7.22
C PHE A 179 -3.13 -1.88 -6.90
N ASP A 180 -2.11 -2.54 -6.37
CA ASP A 180 -2.12 -3.99 -6.22
C ASP A 180 -3.04 -4.47 -5.09
N ILE A 181 -2.94 -3.82 -3.92
CA ILE A 181 -3.62 -4.19 -2.67
C ILE A 181 -3.87 -2.97 -1.77
N CYS A 182 -4.79 -3.06 -0.81
CA CYS A 182 -4.97 -2.02 0.21
C CYS A 182 -4.21 -2.34 1.51
N ALA A 183 -4.01 -1.31 2.34
CA ALA A 183 -3.34 -1.41 3.64
C ALA A 183 -4.28 -1.81 4.80
N ASP A 184 -5.55 -2.07 4.52
CA ASP A 184 -6.60 -2.33 5.52
C ASP A 184 -6.90 -3.83 5.66
N ASP A 185 -7.76 -4.17 6.63
CA ASP A 185 -8.17 -5.53 7.03
C ASP A 185 -8.70 -6.41 5.87
N HIS A 186 -9.07 -5.80 4.74
CA HIS A 186 -9.49 -6.50 3.53
C HIS A 186 -8.34 -7.28 2.84
N CYS A 187 -7.11 -6.73 2.81
CA CYS A 187 -5.98 -7.36 2.13
C CYS A 187 -4.99 -7.96 3.15
N GLN A 188 -4.10 -7.14 3.68
CA GLN A 188 -3.23 -7.45 4.81
C GLN A 188 -2.96 -6.15 5.55
N ARG A 189 -2.89 -6.20 6.88
CA ARG A 189 -2.60 -5.04 7.72
C ARG A 189 -1.20 -4.53 7.46
N TYR A 190 -1.10 -3.45 6.71
CA TYR A 190 0.15 -2.77 6.39
C TYR A 190 0.17 -1.41 7.06
N GLN A 191 1.04 -1.23 8.06
CA GLN A 191 1.09 -0.01 8.89
C GLN A 191 2.44 0.70 8.82
N GLY A 192 3.20 0.44 7.75
CA GLY A 192 4.53 0.99 7.54
C GLY A 192 5.52 0.62 8.65
N ILE A 193 6.34 1.57 9.05
CA ILE A 193 7.37 1.45 10.10
C ILE A 193 6.92 2.06 11.44
N THR A 194 5.66 2.49 11.57
CA THR A 194 5.12 3.02 12.84
C THR A 194 5.10 1.94 13.92
N ARG A 195 4.81 0.70 13.54
CA ARG A 195 4.89 -0.46 14.44
C ARG A 195 6.34 -0.96 14.47
N ALA A 196 6.84 -1.24 15.67
CA ALA A 196 8.18 -1.79 15.83
C ALA A 196 8.28 -3.20 15.23
N SER A 197 9.16 -3.39 14.25
CA SER A 197 9.60 -4.72 13.81
C SER A 197 10.70 -5.24 14.74
N THR A 198 10.61 -6.49 15.18
CA THR A 198 11.68 -7.16 15.93
C THR A 198 12.72 -7.76 14.98
N GLU A 199 13.94 -7.97 15.47
CA GLU A 199 15.01 -8.59 14.66
C GLU A 199 14.62 -10.00 14.19
N ILE A 200 13.89 -10.76 15.01
CA ILE A 200 13.39 -12.10 14.66
C ILE A 200 12.42 -12.08 13.46
N VAL A 201 11.67 -11.00 13.25
CA VAL A 201 10.80 -10.85 12.06
C VAL A 201 11.66 -10.64 10.81
N LYS A 202 12.68 -9.77 10.89
CA LYS A 202 13.63 -9.55 9.79
C LYS A 202 14.37 -10.84 9.44
N ASP A 203 14.80 -11.59 10.45
CA ASP A 203 15.45 -12.89 10.28
C ASP A 203 14.51 -13.90 9.60
N ALA A 204 13.25 -13.96 10.00
CA ALA A 204 12.26 -14.87 9.39
C ALA A 204 12.06 -14.57 7.90
N ILE A 205 11.94 -13.29 7.55
CA ILE A 205 11.81 -12.82 6.18
C ILE A 205 13.07 -13.14 5.38
N ALA A 206 14.25 -12.81 5.91
CA ALA A 206 15.52 -13.08 5.27
C ALA A 206 15.75 -14.59 5.03
N GLN A 207 15.39 -15.44 6.00
CA GLN A 207 15.50 -16.91 5.88
C GLN A 207 14.47 -17.54 4.95
N THR A 208 13.44 -16.79 4.54
CA THR A 208 12.39 -17.25 3.61
C THR A 208 12.29 -16.37 2.37
N ARG A 209 13.34 -15.61 2.06
CA ARG A 209 13.38 -14.70 0.91
C ARG A 209 13.30 -15.50 -0.40
N GLY A 210 12.47 -15.01 -1.32
CA GLY A 210 12.12 -15.67 -2.59
C GLY A 210 10.65 -16.01 -2.67
#